data_AF-A0AAD1A207-F1
#
_entry.id   AF-A0AAD1A207-F1
#
_cell.length_a   1.000
_cell.length_b   1.000
_cell.length_c   1.000
_cell.angle_alpha   90.00
_cell.angle_beta   90.00
_cell.angle_gamma   90.00
#
_symmetry.space_group_name_H-M   'P 1'
#
loop_
_entity.id
_entity.type
_entity.pdbx_description
1 polymer ?
#
loop_
_entity_poly.entity_id
_entity_poly.type
_entity_poly.pdbx_seq_one_letter_code
_entity_poly.pdbx_strand_id
1 'polypeptide(L)'
;MAYLPAGRALLLACLVALPLGACVAGHADSSAGRASALATTVSRAIACRAGSPQRTTLDRFIAAEKARGANDEQLAAARSAYVTVSEAEMINQDVRPQPCTAEERAALRGKMNDVRAGRFEAP
;
A
#
# COMPACT_ATOMS: atom_id res chain seq x y z
N MET A 1 -37.50 -52.14 11.04
CA MET A 1 -36.56 -51.06 11.41
C MET A 1 -36.25 -50.26 10.16
N ALA A 2 -36.73 -49.01 10.11
CA ALA A 2 -36.53 -48.12 8.99
C ALA A 2 -35.26 -47.29 9.22
N TYR A 3 -34.33 -47.31 8.26
CA TYR A 3 -33.21 -46.37 8.20
C TYR A 3 -33.35 -45.57 6.90
N LEU A 4 -33.77 -44.31 7.05
CA LEU A 4 -33.79 -43.32 5.96
C LEU A 4 -32.38 -42.70 5.80
N PRO A 5 -32.00 -42.29 4.57
CA PRO A 5 -30.62 -41.95 4.25
C PRO A 5 -30.25 -40.55 4.73
N ALA A 6 -29.23 -40.47 5.60
CA ALA A 6 -28.59 -39.23 6.05
C ALA A 6 -27.68 -38.62 4.96
N GLY A 7 -28.24 -38.35 3.77
CA GLY A 7 -27.49 -37.95 2.58
C GLY A 7 -27.60 -36.47 2.18
N ARG A 8 -28.24 -35.60 2.98
CA ARG A 8 -28.65 -34.26 2.51
C ARG A 8 -28.52 -33.11 3.51
N ALA A 9 -27.59 -33.19 4.46
CA ALA A 9 -27.41 -32.13 5.48
C ALA A 9 -26.03 -31.45 5.48
N LEU A 10 -25.22 -31.61 4.42
CA LEU A 10 -23.83 -31.11 4.40
C LEU A 10 -23.52 -30.05 3.33
N LEU A 11 -24.53 -29.50 2.66
CA LEU A 11 -24.33 -28.46 1.62
C LEU A 11 -24.69 -27.03 2.07
N LEU A 12 -25.14 -26.82 3.30
CA LEU A 12 -25.60 -25.51 3.79
C LEU A 12 -24.64 -24.82 4.78
N ALA A 13 -23.52 -25.44 5.14
CA ALA A 13 -22.57 -24.89 6.12
C ALA A 13 -21.40 -24.10 5.51
N CYS A 14 -21.27 -24.03 4.18
CA CYS A 14 -20.15 -23.34 3.51
C CYS A 14 -20.46 -21.89 3.09
N LEU A 15 -21.65 -21.35 3.39
CA LEU A 15 -22.05 -20.00 2.96
C LEU A 15 -21.83 -18.89 3.99
N VAL A 16 -21.23 -19.18 5.15
CA VAL A 16 -20.96 -18.16 6.21
C VAL A 16 -19.46 -17.83 6.32
N ALA A 17 -18.63 -18.37 5.43
CA ALA A 17 -17.17 -18.30 5.55
C ALA A 17 -16.48 -17.57 4.39
N LEU A 18 -17.04 -16.48 3.85
CA LEU A 18 -16.27 -15.46 3.11
C LEU A 18 -17.02 -14.11 3.20
N PRO A 19 -16.35 -12.97 3.48
CA PRO A 19 -14.99 -12.67 3.06
C PRO A 19 -14.14 -11.95 4.13
N LEU A 20 -13.34 -12.68 4.91
CA LEU A 20 -12.24 -12.05 5.67
C LEU A 20 -11.09 -11.59 4.76
N GLY A 21 -11.17 -11.86 3.45
CA GLY A 21 -10.22 -11.36 2.43
C GLY A 21 -10.49 -9.93 1.95
N ALA A 22 -11.64 -9.31 2.28
CA ALA A 22 -11.98 -7.97 1.81
C ALA A 22 -11.26 -6.84 2.57
N CYS A 23 -10.75 -7.09 3.77
CA CYS A 23 -10.13 -6.07 4.61
C CYS A 23 -8.68 -5.72 4.19
N VAL A 24 -8.03 -6.55 3.38
CA VAL A 24 -6.67 -6.28 2.87
C VAL A 24 -6.70 -5.48 1.57
N ALA A 25 -7.70 -5.70 0.72
CA ALA A 25 -7.86 -4.94 -0.52
C ALA A 25 -8.28 -3.47 -0.27
N GLY A 26 -9.14 -3.22 0.73
CA GLY A 26 -9.60 -1.87 1.06
C GLY A 26 -8.55 -0.96 1.70
N HIS A 27 -7.42 -1.50 2.17
CA HIS A 27 -6.37 -0.67 2.76
C HIS A 27 -5.64 0.16 1.69
N ALA A 28 -5.33 -0.40 0.52
CA ALA A 28 -4.64 0.32 -0.55
C ALA A 28 -5.45 1.51 -1.11
N ASP A 29 -6.78 1.40 -1.09
CA ASP A 29 -7.69 2.47 -1.52
C ASP A 29 -7.97 3.52 -0.43
N SER A 30 -7.45 3.34 0.78
CA SER A 30 -7.48 4.36 1.83
C SER A 30 -6.33 5.36 1.67
N SER A 31 -6.49 6.58 2.20
CA SER A 31 -5.40 7.56 2.25
C SER A 31 -4.16 7.02 2.97
N ALA A 32 -4.36 6.18 4.01
CA ALA A 32 -3.27 5.53 4.74
C ALA A 32 -2.54 4.48 3.88
N GLY A 33 -3.25 3.61 3.16
CA GLY A 33 -2.58 2.63 2.31
C GLY A 33 -1.90 3.23 1.10
N ARG A 34 -2.47 4.27 0.47
CA ARG A 34 -1.77 5.04 -0.56
C ARG A 34 -0.50 5.68 -0.02
N ALA A 35 -0.54 6.21 1.21
CA ALA A 35 0.63 6.79 1.86
C ALA A 35 1.71 5.73 2.16
N SER A 36 1.32 4.55 2.63
CA SER A 36 2.23 3.41 2.81
C SER A 36 2.86 2.97 1.49
N ALA A 37 2.07 2.84 0.42
CA ALA A 37 2.57 2.47 -0.92
C ALA A 37 3.55 3.51 -1.48
N LEU A 38 3.27 4.80 -1.25
CA LEU A 38 4.19 5.89 -1.58
C LEU A 38 5.50 5.75 -0.79
N ALA A 39 5.44 5.53 0.52
CA ALA A 39 6.62 5.37 1.38
C ALA A 39 7.50 4.19 0.95
N THR A 40 6.89 3.02 0.66
CA THR A 40 7.61 1.85 0.13
C THR A 40 8.25 2.15 -1.21
N THR A 41 7.52 2.81 -2.13
CA THR A 41 8.05 3.16 -3.46
C THR A 41 9.24 4.12 -3.35
N VAL A 42 9.14 5.15 -2.52
CA VAL A 42 10.20 6.14 -2.28
C VAL A 42 11.42 5.47 -1.66
N SER A 43 11.23 4.65 -0.63
CA SER A 43 12.32 3.94 0.06
C SER A 43 13.05 3.00 -0.89
N ARG A 44 12.30 2.22 -1.68
CA ARG A 44 12.87 1.33 -2.69
C ARG A 44 13.61 2.11 -3.78
N ALA A 45 13.07 3.23 -4.24
CA ALA A 45 13.72 4.07 -5.24
C ALA A 45 15.05 4.67 -4.75
N ILE A 46 15.12 5.09 -3.48
CA ILE A 46 16.36 5.58 -2.86
C ILE A 46 17.39 4.44 -2.80
N ALA A 47 17.02 3.28 -2.26
CA ALA A 47 17.89 2.12 -2.17
C ALA A 47 18.44 1.69 -3.54
N CYS A 48 17.61 1.73 -4.58
CA CYS A 48 17.99 1.37 -5.95
C CYS A 48 18.71 2.47 -6.75
N ARG A 49 18.97 3.65 -6.15
CA ARG A 49 19.48 4.85 -6.86
C ARG A 49 18.63 5.19 -8.11
N ALA A 50 17.32 4.99 -8.00
CA ALA A 50 16.32 5.28 -9.03
C ALA A 50 15.71 6.69 -8.87
N GLY A 51 16.01 7.38 -7.77
CA GLY A 51 15.64 8.77 -7.55
C GLY A 51 15.35 9.05 -6.09
N SER A 52 15.39 10.33 -5.72
CA SER A 52 14.98 10.83 -4.41
C SER A 52 13.64 11.58 -4.49
N PRO A 53 12.85 11.57 -3.39
CA PRO A 53 11.68 12.42 -3.24
C PRO A 53 12.12 13.89 -3.08
N GLN A 54 11.18 14.81 -3.30
CA GLN A 54 11.37 16.21 -2.93
C GLN A 54 11.01 16.39 -1.46
N ARG A 55 11.57 17.42 -0.81
CA ARG A 55 11.22 17.76 0.58
C ARG A 55 9.72 17.98 0.77
N THR A 56 9.03 18.44 -0.27
CA THR A 56 7.60 18.72 -0.29
C THR A 56 6.75 17.53 -0.73
N THR A 57 7.33 16.34 -0.98
CA THR A 57 6.58 15.19 -1.52
C THR A 57 5.41 14.79 -0.61
N LEU A 58 5.63 14.67 0.71
CA LEU A 58 4.55 14.30 1.63
C LEU A 58 3.46 15.37 1.69
N ASP A 59 3.82 16.66 1.76
CA ASP A 59 2.81 17.72 1.82
C ASP A 59 2.00 17.81 0.53
N ARG A 60 2.63 17.60 -0.63
CA ARG A 60 1.92 17.52 -1.92
C ARG A 60 1.01 16.30 -2.00
N PHE A 61 1.45 15.15 -1.45
CA PHE A 61 0.60 13.97 -1.34
C PHE A 61 -0.63 14.25 -0.47
N ILE A 62 -0.44 14.86 0.69
CA ILE A 62 -1.56 15.21 1.60
C ILE A 62 -2.50 16.22 0.95
N ALA A 63 -1.99 17.20 0.20
CA ALA A 63 -2.82 18.12 -0.58
C ALA A 63 -3.65 17.38 -1.65
N ALA A 64 -3.06 16.38 -2.33
CA ALA A 64 -3.77 15.55 -3.29
C ALA A 64 -4.86 14.68 -2.63
N GLU A 65 -4.58 14.09 -1.46
CA GLU A 65 -5.58 13.35 -0.68
C GLU A 65 -6.73 14.25 -0.20
N LYS A 66 -6.42 15.48 0.23
CA LYS A 66 -7.44 16.47 0.59
C LYS A 66 -8.30 16.83 -0.61
N ALA A 67 -7.71 16.99 -1.80
CA ALA A 67 -8.45 17.23 -3.04
C ALA A 67 -9.32 16.03 -3.46
N ARG A 68 -8.97 14.81 -3.03
CA ARG A 68 -9.79 13.59 -3.18
C ARG A 68 -10.92 13.48 -2.13
N GLY A 69 -11.05 14.47 -1.24
CA GLY A 69 -12.11 14.50 -0.23
C GLY A 69 -11.77 13.80 1.08
N ALA A 70 -10.49 13.48 1.33
CA ALA A 70 -10.08 12.91 2.62
C ALA A 70 -10.31 13.91 3.77
N ASN A 71 -10.88 13.44 4.87
CA ASN A 71 -11.09 14.21 6.09
C ASN A 71 -9.81 14.28 6.96
N ASP A 72 -9.80 15.12 7.99
CA ASP A 72 -8.61 15.36 8.81
C ASP A 72 -8.08 14.10 9.51
N GLU A 73 -8.96 13.19 9.94
CA GLU A 73 -8.57 11.91 10.55
C GLU A 73 -7.86 11.00 9.54
N GLN A 74 -8.39 10.91 8.32
CA GLN A 74 -7.78 10.16 7.21
C GLN A 74 -6.44 10.76 6.80
N LEU A 75 -6.31 12.09 6.79
CA LEU A 75 -5.04 12.77 6.50
C LEU A 75 -4.02 12.54 7.61
N ALA A 76 -4.43 12.54 8.88
CA ALA A 76 -3.57 12.22 10.01
C ALA A 76 -3.09 10.75 9.95
N ALA A 77 -4.00 9.81 9.65
CA ALA A 77 -3.67 8.41 9.44
C ALA A 77 -2.68 8.23 8.28
N ALA A 78 -2.87 8.97 7.18
CA ALA A 78 -1.95 8.96 6.03
C ALA A 78 -0.54 9.44 6.39
N ARG A 79 -0.42 10.53 7.16
CA ARG A 79 0.89 11.01 7.66
C ARG A 79 1.56 9.97 8.54
N SER A 80 0.82 9.40 9.49
CA SER A 80 1.32 8.37 10.40
C SER A 80 1.82 7.13 9.63
N ALA A 81 1.03 6.66 8.67
CA ALA A 81 1.36 5.51 7.84
C ALA A 81 2.63 5.76 7.00
N TYR A 82 2.74 6.92 6.34
CA TYR A 82 3.92 7.27 5.54
C TYR A 82 5.20 7.25 6.38
N VAL A 83 5.17 7.88 7.57
CA VAL A 83 6.34 7.96 8.45
C VAL A 83 6.72 6.57 8.95
N THR A 84 5.76 5.82 9.49
CA THR A 84 5.98 4.47 10.04
C THR A 84 6.61 3.53 9.01
N VAL A 85 6.07 3.51 7.78
CA VAL A 85 6.61 2.66 6.71
C VAL A 85 7.99 3.16 6.25
N SER A 86 8.20 4.48 6.13
CA SER A 86 9.50 5.02 5.74
C SER A 86 10.61 4.64 6.72
N GLU A 87 10.32 4.73 8.03
CA GLU A 87 11.25 4.33 9.08
C GLU A 87 11.54 2.83 9.07
N ALA A 88 10.49 2.01 8.94
CA ALA A 88 10.63 0.56 8.85
C ALA A 88 11.47 0.13 7.63
N GLU A 89 11.20 0.72 6.45
CA GLU A 89 11.97 0.44 5.24
C GLU A 89 13.42 0.90 5.36
N MET A 90 13.67 2.07 5.96
CA MET A 90 15.03 2.57 6.20
C MET A 90 15.84 1.57 7.05
N ILE A 91 15.25 1.08 8.15
CA ILE A 91 15.88 0.06 9.00
C ILE A 91 16.10 -1.24 8.21
N ASN A 92 15.09 -1.72 7.49
CA ASN A 92 15.18 -2.96 6.74
C ASN A 92 16.29 -2.93 5.68
N GLN A 93 16.45 -1.80 4.97
CA GLN A 93 17.51 -1.63 3.97
C GLN A 93 18.91 -1.47 4.60
N ASP A 94 19.01 -0.94 5.82
CA ASP A 94 20.27 -0.86 6.55
C ASP A 94 20.72 -2.25 7.05
N VAL A 95 19.79 -3.03 7.61
CA VAL A 95 20.03 -4.39 8.11
C VAL A 95 20.29 -5.39 6.98
N ARG A 96 19.47 -5.35 5.92
CA ARG A 96 19.58 -6.29 4.79
C ARG A 96 19.30 -5.57 3.47
N PRO A 97 20.32 -4.90 2.90
CA PRO A 97 20.21 -4.25 1.60
C PRO A 97 19.73 -5.24 0.53
N GLN A 98 18.66 -4.89 -0.17
CA GLN A 98 18.11 -5.73 -1.23
C GLN A 98 18.66 -5.26 -2.60
N PRO A 99 19.22 -6.17 -3.42
CA PRO A 99 19.72 -5.81 -4.75
C PRO A 99 18.58 -5.31 -5.66
N CYS A 100 18.92 -4.50 -6.66
CA CYS A 100 17.95 -4.00 -7.63
C CYS A 100 18.36 -4.37 -9.05
N THR A 101 17.44 -4.93 -9.82
CA THR A 101 17.65 -5.22 -11.23
C THR A 101 17.59 -3.94 -12.07
N ALA A 102 18.04 -4.02 -13.33
CA ALA A 102 17.97 -2.88 -14.25
C ALA A 102 16.51 -2.50 -14.56
N GLU A 103 15.65 -3.50 -14.74
CA GLU A 103 14.23 -3.37 -15.04
C GLU A 103 13.49 -2.71 -13.87
N GLU A 104 13.74 -3.18 -12.65
CA GLU A 104 13.17 -2.59 -11.44
C GLU A 104 13.61 -1.13 -11.28
N ARG A 105 14.90 -0.83 -11.50
CA ARG A 105 15.41 0.55 -11.44
C ARG A 105 14.73 1.44 -12.47
N ALA A 106 14.49 0.95 -13.69
CA ALA A 106 13.79 1.70 -14.73
C ALA A 106 12.33 1.97 -14.35
N ALA A 107 11.63 0.96 -13.83
CA ALA A 107 10.25 1.10 -13.34
C ALA A 107 10.16 2.12 -12.19
N LEU A 108 11.07 2.04 -11.21
CA LEU A 108 11.13 2.99 -10.09
C LEU A 108 11.45 4.41 -10.54
N ARG A 109 12.29 4.59 -11.57
CA ARG A 109 12.53 5.92 -12.18
C ARG A 109 11.26 6.51 -12.75
N GLY A 110 10.46 5.70 -13.46
CA GLY A 110 9.14 6.11 -13.96
C GLY A 110 8.23 6.59 -12.83
N LYS A 111 8.03 5.73 -11.82
CA LYS A 111 7.21 6.07 -10.65
C LYS A 111 7.69 7.34 -9.92
N MET A 112 9.00 7.51 -9.77
CA MET A 112 9.56 8.72 -9.13
C MET A 112 9.36 9.98 -9.96
N ASN A 113 9.29 9.89 -11.29
CA ASN A 113 8.94 11.04 -12.13
C ASN A 113 7.48 11.45 -11.90
N ASP A 114 6.57 10.50 -11.76
CA ASP A 114 5.16 10.78 -11.41
C ASP A 114 5.04 11.43 -10.02
N VAL A 115 5.71 10.87 -9.03
CA VAL A 115 5.78 11.43 -7.66
C VAL A 115 6.31 12.87 -7.68
N ARG A 116 7.34 13.16 -8.47
CA ARG A 116 7.89 14.53 -8.60
C ARG A 116 6.94 15.47 -9.31
N ALA A 117 6.18 14.98 -10.29
CA ALA A 117 5.12 15.71 -10.96
C ALA A 117 3.87 15.91 -10.08
N GLY A 118 3.82 15.34 -8.87
CA GLY A 118 2.66 15.41 -7.98
C GLY A 118 1.53 14.47 -8.39
N ARG A 119 1.81 13.49 -9.26
CA ARG A 119 0.88 12.42 -9.62
C ARG A 119 1.06 11.27 -8.63
N PHE A 120 0.09 11.11 -7.75
CA PHE A 120 0.07 10.09 -6.70
C PHE A 120 -1.03 9.07 -6.96
N GLU A 121 -1.04 8.49 -8.15
CA GLU A 121 -2.02 7.43 -8.48
C GLU A 121 -1.69 6.16 -7.69
N ALA A 122 -2.74 5.43 -7.30
CA ALA A 122 -2.57 4.09 -6.78
C ALA A 122 -2.04 3.19 -7.92
N PRO A 123 -1.13 2.24 -7.62
CA PRO A 123 -0.70 1.24 -8.60
C PRO A 123 -1.85 0.34 -9.05
#